data_AF-A0A2W4IG19-F1
#
_entry.id   AF-A0A2W4IG19-F1
#
_cell.length_a   1.000
_cell.length_b   1.000
_cell.length_c   1.000
_cell.angle_alpha   90.00
_cell.angle_beta   90.00
_cell.angle_gamma   90.00
#
_symmetry.space_group_name_H-M   'P 1'
#
loop_
_entity.id
_entity.type
_entity.pdbx_description
1 polymer ?
#
loop_
_entity_poly.entity_id
_entity_poly.type
_entity_poly.pdbx_seq_one_letter_code
_entity_poly.pdbx_strand_id
1 'polypeptide(L)'
;MLTDVARKGLKDNKITNFGRGDGDVDPPGTSAPTPGVANTNGEVRRALVLAIIGTVLGPGSSLMELCSNGYTAAKNVKQGKNPATAVKNVQARLKEIDALMEERRSFLDAHPELRALAINKAEHAVLHAFRDWCVAEFVEIYSDVKAGQSGANVYYALDATNGSLGLTGQILGLKSTYPNYDHLAGPSATVSVVGDAFSLISAPASAYAGKKFKAHYKKIAQSTFKDHLKLGEVEAKASMAQLRKIVDFADPLAASASTDVESRMAGYLMWSARSHDIIAREEVELSHRSKVAHQGQRIGPLIAGSGMAQDILADIAFYGYPNNERRGASLAYAGGISATSGNAAALAYTNYNFVSEYLYRRKLRSQRLLPQQLLDERLRLLDQVDLMLPKGK
;
A
#
# COMPACT_ATOMS: atom_id res chain seq x y z
N MET A 1 0.25 11.07 32.09
CA MET A 1 0.16 12.49 31.68
C MET A 1 -0.87 12.73 30.57
N LEU A 2 -0.70 12.26 29.32
CA LEU A 2 -1.74 12.35 28.26
C LEU A 2 -3.00 11.53 28.58
N THR A 3 -2.83 10.36 29.20
CA THR A 3 -3.91 9.50 29.69
C THR A 3 -4.66 10.09 30.90
N ASP A 4 -4.01 10.91 31.72
CA ASP A 4 -4.63 11.52 32.90
C ASP A 4 -5.50 12.73 32.54
N VAL A 5 -5.11 13.49 31.51
CA VAL A 5 -5.90 14.62 30.99
C VAL A 5 -7.17 14.10 30.30
N ALA A 6 -7.06 13.05 29.49
CA ALA A 6 -8.23 12.40 28.87
C ALA A 6 -9.16 11.75 29.91
N ARG A 7 -8.61 11.16 30.97
CA ARG A 7 -9.37 10.50 32.04
C ARG A 7 -10.04 11.51 33.00
N LYS A 8 -9.46 12.69 33.20
CA LYS A 8 -10.08 13.81 33.94
C LYS A 8 -11.26 14.42 33.16
N GLY A 9 -11.10 14.64 31.86
CA GLY A 9 -12.19 15.16 31.00
C GLY A 9 -13.41 14.25 30.91
N LEU A 10 -13.23 12.94 31.08
CA LEU A 10 -14.32 11.95 31.10
C LEU A 10 -15.02 11.81 32.47
N LYS A 11 -14.32 12.08 33.58
CA LYS A 11 -14.88 11.91 34.94
C LYS A 11 -15.72 13.10 35.42
N ASP A 12 -15.49 14.29 34.89
CA ASP A 12 -16.21 15.50 35.29
C ASP A 12 -17.49 15.76 34.47
N ASN A 13 -17.84 14.87 33.53
CA ASN A 13 -19.07 14.98 32.75
C ASN A 13 -20.26 14.40 33.54
N LYS A 14 -21.07 15.30 34.12
CA LYS A 14 -22.51 15.08 34.38
C LYS A 14 -23.30 14.99 33.05
N ILE A 15 -22.79 14.27 32.06
CA ILE A 15 -23.42 14.05 30.77
C ILE A 15 -23.79 12.56 30.68
N THR A 16 -24.75 12.16 31.50
CA THR A 16 -25.59 10.99 31.26
C THR A 16 -27.02 11.48 31.15
N ASN A 17 -27.34 12.08 29.99
CA ASN A 17 -28.71 12.23 29.51
C ASN A 17 -28.65 12.57 28.01
N PHE A 18 -28.19 11.61 27.22
CA PHE A 18 -28.54 11.56 25.80
C PHE A 18 -29.85 10.79 25.70
N GLY A 19 -30.93 11.50 25.37
CA GLY A 19 -32.20 10.88 24.98
C GLY A 19 -33.31 10.95 26.02
N ARG A 20 -33.92 12.13 26.17
CA ARG A 20 -35.38 12.25 26.30
C ARG A 20 -35.78 13.57 25.65
N GLY A 21 -36.50 13.47 24.54
CA GLY A 21 -37.21 14.60 23.98
C GLY A 21 -38.39 14.88 24.89
N ASP A 22 -38.22 15.81 25.81
CA ASP A 22 -39.31 16.50 26.46
C ASP A 22 -39.05 17.99 26.20
N GLY A 23 -39.99 18.60 25.47
CA GLY A 23 -39.86 19.96 24.97
C GLY A 23 -40.07 20.98 26.07
N ASP A 24 -39.07 21.83 26.27
CA ASP A 24 -39.27 23.17 26.79
C ASP A 24 -39.27 24.13 25.60
N VAL A 25 -40.49 24.56 25.24
CA VAL A 25 -40.70 25.68 24.33
C VAL A 25 -40.39 26.95 25.13
N ASP A 26 -39.25 27.58 24.85
CA ASP A 26 -38.93 28.88 25.41
C ASP A 26 -40.00 29.92 25.02
N PRO A 27 -40.48 30.76 25.95
CA PRO A 27 -41.45 31.80 25.64
C PRO A 27 -40.83 32.88 24.74
N PRO A 28 -41.62 33.54 23.86
CA PRO A 28 -41.11 34.54 22.94
C PRO A 28 -40.82 35.83 23.70
N GLY A 29 -39.57 36.01 24.11
CA GLY A 29 -39.16 37.17 24.89
C GLY A 29 -37.67 37.19 25.21
N THR A 30 -36.80 37.09 24.20
CA THR A 30 -35.38 37.41 24.38
C THR A 30 -35.06 38.72 23.67
N SER A 31 -34.84 39.74 24.48
CA SER A 31 -34.22 41.01 24.10
C SER A 31 -32.92 40.76 23.30
N ALA A 32 -32.67 41.62 22.32
CA ALA A 32 -31.45 41.61 21.51
C ALA A 32 -30.19 41.53 22.40
N PRO A 33 -29.15 40.78 21.98
CA PRO A 33 -27.92 40.65 22.76
C PRO A 33 -27.27 42.03 22.91
N THR A 34 -26.92 42.39 24.14
CA THR A 34 -26.17 43.61 24.44
C THR A 34 -24.79 43.54 23.76
N PRO A 35 -24.35 44.57 23.02
CA PRO A 35 -23.01 44.60 22.45
C PRO A 35 -22.00 44.75 23.59
N GLY A 36 -21.09 43.78 23.75
CA GLY A 36 -19.96 43.90 24.69
C GLY A 36 -19.73 42.72 25.62
N VAL A 37 -20.58 41.69 25.63
CA VAL A 37 -20.24 40.44 26.32
C VAL A 37 -19.49 39.56 25.34
N ALA A 38 -18.17 39.49 25.49
CA ALA A 38 -17.32 38.52 24.82
C ALA A 38 -18.04 37.16 24.88
N ASN A 39 -18.39 36.63 23.70
CA ASN A 39 -18.97 35.30 23.61
C ASN A 39 -17.96 34.35 24.26
N THR A 40 -18.20 33.96 25.50
CA THR A 40 -17.38 33.02 26.25
C THR A 40 -17.81 31.60 25.87
N ASN A 41 -18.04 31.38 24.57
CA ASN A 41 -17.52 30.31 23.72
C ASN A 41 -17.60 28.87 24.25
N GLY A 42 -18.59 28.52 25.07
CA GLY A 42 -18.81 27.14 25.49
C GLY A 42 -19.02 26.19 24.31
N GLU A 43 -19.61 26.66 23.21
CA GLU A 43 -19.89 25.85 22.02
C GLU A 43 -18.70 25.80 21.06
N VAL A 44 -18.08 26.94 20.74
CA VAL A 44 -16.86 27.00 19.90
C VAL A 44 -15.73 26.18 20.53
N ARG A 45 -15.55 26.30 21.85
CA ARG A 45 -14.56 25.51 22.59
C ARG A 45 -14.88 24.02 22.54
N ARG A 46 -16.16 23.62 22.66
CA ARG A 46 -16.60 22.23 22.52
C ARG A 46 -16.36 21.70 21.11
N ALA A 47 -16.65 22.49 20.08
CA ALA A 47 -16.40 22.14 18.69
C ALA A 47 -14.90 21.93 18.41
N LEU A 48 -14.04 22.83 18.90
CA LEU A 48 -12.58 22.70 18.78
C LEU A 48 -12.04 21.50 19.55
N VAL A 49 -12.58 21.18 20.74
CA VAL A 49 -12.22 19.96 21.48
C VAL A 49 -12.60 18.71 20.69
N LEU A 50 -13.79 18.67 20.09
CA LEU A 50 -14.21 17.57 19.21
C LEU A 50 -13.31 17.47 17.96
N ALA A 51 -12.94 18.60 17.37
CA ALA A 51 -12.01 18.65 16.25
C ALA A 51 -10.63 18.10 16.63
N ILE A 52 -10.08 18.48 17.79
CA ILE A 52 -8.83 17.93 18.34
C ILE A 52 -8.92 16.41 18.48
N ILE A 53 -10.02 15.88 19.03
CA ILE A 53 -10.23 14.43 19.15
C ILE A 53 -10.21 13.78 17.76
N GLY A 54 -10.92 14.36 16.78
CA GLY A 54 -10.92 13.88 15.39
C GLY A 54 -9.52 13.88 14.77
N THR A 55 -8.77 14.97 14.90
CA THR A 55 -7.40 15.12 14.37
C THR A 55 -6.39 14.20 15.06
N VAL A 56 -6.61 13.82 16.32
CA VAL A 56 -5.80 12.80 17.00
C VAL A 56 -6.14 11.40 16.48
N LEU A 57 -7.42 11.10 16.26
CA LEU A 57 -7.86 9.75 15.85
C LEU A 57 -7.50 9.42 14.40
N GLY A 58 -7.68 10.36 13.46
CA GLY A 58 -7.42 10.11 12.04
C GLY A 58 -5.91 9.88 11.76
N PRO A 59 -5.08 10.92 11.73
CA PRO A 59 -3.64 10.82 11.58
C PRO A 59 -2.91 9.92 12.59
N GLY A 60 -3.47 9.75 13.80
CA GLY A 60 -2.96 8.81 14.78
C GLY A 60 -2.96 7.37 14.26
N SER A 61 -3.94 7.00 13.43
CA SER A 61 -3.95 5.70 12.76
C SER A 61 -2.79 5.54 11.78
N SER A 62 -2.48 6.56 10.98
CA SER A 62 -1.33 6.55 10.05
C SER A 62 0.01 6.48 10.79
N LEU A 63 0.14 7.15 11.93
CA LEU A 63 1.34 7.02 12.78
C LEU A 63 1.45 5.61 13.36
N MET A 64 0.35 5.02 13.83
CA MET A 64 0.32 3.63 14.30
C MET A 64 0.69 2.65 13.19
N GLU A 65 0.20 2.84 11.97
CA GLU A 65 0.57 2.02 10.80
C GLU A 65 2.06 2.18 10.45
N LEU A 66 2.60 3.40 10.49
CA LEU A 66 4.03 3.64 10.28
C LEU A 66 4.89 2.93 11.33
N CYS A 67 4.50 3.02 12.61
CA CYS A 67 5.16 2.31 13.70
C CYS A 67 5.01 0.79 13.57
N SER A 68 3.85 0.30 13.17
CA SER A 68 3.55 -1.12 12.92
C SER A 68 4.43 -1.67 11.78
N ASN A 69 4.57 -0.91 10.69
CA ASN A 69 5.46 -1.23 9.58
C ASN A 69 6.92 -1.29 10.04
N GLY A 70 7.37 -0.31 10.84
CA GLY A 70 8.71 -0.28 11.41
C GLY A 70 8.99 -1.48 12.33
N TYR A 71 8.05 -1.79 13.22
CA TYR A 71 8.14 -2.96 14.11
C TYR A 71 8.18 -4.28 13.32
N THR A 72 7.30 -4.42 12.32
CA THR A 72 7.26 -5.60 11.45
C THR A 72 8.55 -5.75 10.66
N ALA A 73 9.12 -4.65 10.15
CA ALA A 73 10.42 -4.65 9.48
C ALA A 73 11.54 -5.13 10.43
N ALA A 74 11.60 -4.62 11.66
CA ALA A 74 12.58 -5.04 12.66
C ALA A 74 12.42 -6.52 13.04
N LYS A 75 11.18 -6.99 13.21
CA LYS A 75 10.87 -8.40 13.46
C LYS A 75 11.32 -9.28 12.29
N ASN A 76 11.05 -8.87 11.05
CA ASN A 76 11.47 -9.61 9.85
C ASN A 76 12.99 -9.66 9.71
N VAL A 77 13.71 -8.60 10.11
CA VAL A 77 15.18 -8.63 10.19
C VAL A 77 15.64 -9.69 11.17
N LYS A 78 15.10 -9.70 12.40
CA LYS A 78 15.44 -10.70 13.43
C LYS A 78 15.12 -12.14 13.00
N GLN A 79 14.04 -12.34 12.23
CA GLN A 79 13.63 -13.66 11.75
C GLN A 79 14.32 -14.09 10.45
N GLY A 80 15.22 -13.28 9.88
CA GLY A 80 15.81 -13.56 8.57
C GLY A 80 14.79 -13.53 7.42
N LYS A 81 13.63 -12.91 7.61
CA LYS A 81 12.56 -12.75 6.61
C LYS A 81 12.60 -11.36 5.95
N ASN A 82 13.73 -10.68 6.04
CA ASN A 82 13.90 -9.36 5.45
C ASN A 82 14.27 -9.46 3.96
N PRO A 83 14.06 -8.38 3.18
CA PRO A 83 14.35 -8.36 1.75
C PRO A 83 15.81 -8.70 1.40
N ALA A 84 16.78 -8.28 2.21
CA ALA A 84 18.19 -8.61 1.97
C ALA A 84 18.46 -10.11 2.15
N THR A 85 17.80 -10.76 3.11
CA THR A 85 17.88 -12.22 3.23
C THR A 85 17.24 -12.93 2.05
N ALA A 86 16.12 -12.42 1.50
CA ALA A 86 15.53 -12.99 0.28
C ALA A 86 16.51 -12.94 -0.91
N VAL A 87 17.19 -11.80 -1.11
CA VAL A 87 18.23 -11.66 -2.14
C VAL A 87 19.37 -12.65 -1.91
N LYS A 88 19.88 -12.77 -0.68
CA LYS A 88 20.94 -13.74 -0.34
C LYS A 88 20.51 -15.19 -0.59
N ASN A 89 19.26 -15.53 -0.28
CA ASN A 89 18.73 -16.87 -0.53
C ASN A 89 18.67 -17.18 -2.02
N VAL A 90 18.18 -16.24 -2.85
CA VAL A 90 18.18 -16.40 -4.31
C VAL A 90 19.61 -16.55 -4.84
N GLN A 91 20.56 -15.73 -4.37
CA GLN A 91 21.97 -15.85 -4.75
C GLN A 91 22.57 -17.22 -4.37
N ALA A 92 22.26 -17.74 -3.18
CA ALA A 92 22.72 -19.06 -2.76
C ALA A 92 22.17 -20.16 -3.66
N ARG A 93 20.87 -20.11 -3.99
CA ARG A 93 20.24 -21.05 -4.93
C ARG A 93 20.80 -20.96 -6.34
N LEU A 94 21.10 -19.75 -6.82
CA LEU A 94 21.73 -19.58 -8.13
C LEU A 94 23.11 -20.22 -8.18
N LYS A 95 23.91 -20.12 -7.12
CA LYS A 95 25.22 -20.81 -7.06
C LYS A 95 25.06 -22.33 -7.13
N GLU A 96 24.08 -22.89 -6.43
CA GLU A 96 23.77 -24.32 -6.48
C GLU A 96 23.34 -24.75 -7.89
N ILE A 97 22.42 -23.99 -8.51
CA ILE A 97 21.93 -24.26 -9.87
C ILE A 97 23.06 -24.14 -10.89
N ASP A 98 23.90 -23.11 -10.79
CA ASP A 98 25.03 -22.90 -11.71
C ASP A 98 26.06 -24.03 -11.60
N ALA A 99 26.33 -24.52 -10.38
CA ALA A 99 27.19 -25.67 -10.17
C ALA A 99 26.61 -26.95 -10.82
N LEU A 100 25.31 -27.21 -10.65
CA LEU A 100 24.64 -28.36 -11.27
C LEU A 100 24.59 -28.24 -12.81
N MET A 101 24.41 -27.04 -13.34
CA MET A 101 24.46 -26.80 -14.78
C MET A 101 25.86 -27.02 -15.34
N GLU A 102 26.90 -26.61 -14.61
CA GLU A 102 28.28 -26.86 -15.00
C GLU A 102 28.64 -28.34 -14.99
N GLU A 103 28.21 -29.06 -13.95
CA GLU A 103 28.37 -30.52 -13.84
C GLU A 103 27.68 -31.21 -15.02
N ARG A 104 26.43 -30.85 -15.32
CA ARG A 104 25.70 -31.38 -16.47
C ARG A 104 26.43 -31.09 -17.78
N ARG A 105 26.93 -29.87 -17.99
CA ARG A 105 27.67 -29.50 -19.21
C ARG A 105 28.95 -30.34 -19.34
N SER A 106 29.73 -30.41 -18.28
CA SER A 106 30.98 -31.20 -18.23
C SER A 106 30.73 -32.67 -18.52
N PHE A 107 29.65 -33.23 -17.96
CA PHE A 107 29.24 -34.62 -18.22
C PHE A 107 28.88 -34.84 -19.69
N LEU A 108 28.09 -33.95 -20.30
CA LEU A 108 27.68 -34.07 -21.70
C LEU A 108 28.86 -33.89 -22.67
N ASP A 109 29.82 -33.03 -22.34
CA ASP A 109 31.00 -32.82 -23.18
C ASP A 109 32.02 -33.96 -23.06
N ALA A 110 32.09 -34.62 -21.89
CA ALA A 110 32.94 -35.80 -21.68
C ALA A 110 32.40 -37.08 -22.34
N HIS A 111 31.10 -37.14 -22.66
CA HIS A 111 30.45 -38.33 -23.20
C HIS A 111 29.76 -38.03 -24.55
N PRO A 112 30.51 -37.71 -25.62
CA PRO A 112 29.96 -37.41 -26.93
C PRO A 112 29.22 -38.59 -27.58
N GLU A 113 29.46 -39.81 -27.10
CA GLU A 113 28.83 -41.05 -27.55
C GLU A 113 27.39 -41.24 -27.04
N LEU A 114 26.90 -40.39 -26.13
CA LEU A 114 25.54 -40.50 -25.60
C LEU A 114 24.51 -40.38 -26.72
N ARG A 115 23.67 -41.42 -26.85
CA ARG A 115 22.63 -41.50 -27.88
C ARG A 115 21.63 -40.33 -27.83
N ALA A 116 21.37 -39.80 -26.64
CA ALA A 116 20.48 -38.66 -26.40
C ALA A 116 21.20 -37.30 -26.24
N LEU A 117 22.47 -37.19 -26.65
CA LEU A 117 23.29 -35.99 -26.45
C LEU A 117 22.61 -34.70 -26.94
N ALA A 118 22.04 -34.73 -28.15
CA ALA A 118 21.37 -33.57 -28.75
C ALA A 118 20.15 -33.12 -27.93
N ILE A 119 19.33 -34.06 -27.45
CA ILE A 119 18.18 -33.78 -26.58
C ILE A 119 18.68 -33.18 -25.26
N ASN A 120 19.69 -33.80 -24.64
CA ASN A 120 20.21 -33.36 -23.35
C ASN A 120 20.87 -31.97 -23.39
N LYS A 121 21.55 -31.64 -24.50
CA LYS A 121 22.13 -30.31 -24.76
C LYS A 121 21.04 -29.26 -25.01
N ALA A 122 20.00 -29.61 -25.76
CA ALA A 122 18.85 -28.72 -25.95
C ALA A 122 18.10 -28.44 -24.65
N GLU A 123 17.90 -29.48 -23.83
CA GLU A 123 17.29 -29.34 -22.51
C GLU A 123 18.15 -28.48 -21.57
N HIS A 124 19.48 -28.60 -21.62
CA HIS A 124 20.36 -27.72 -20.86
C HIS A 124 20.14 -26.24 -21.21
N ALA A 125 19.95 -25.92 -22.49
CA ALA A 125 19.63 -24.56 -22.91
C ALA A 125 18.27 -24.07 -22.36
N VAL A 126 17.26 -24.94 -22.32
CA VAL A 126 15.96 -24.64 -21.69
C VAL A 126 16.15 -24.32 -20.21
N LEU A 127 16.86 -25.16 -19.46
CA LEU A 127 17.10 -24.97 -18.03
C LEU A 127 17.83 -23.66 -17.72
N HIS A 128 18.84 -23.32 -18.53
CA HIS A 128 19.57 -22.06 -18.41
C HIS A 128 18.66 -20.84 -18.66
N ALA A 129 17.80 -20.89 -19.68
CA ALA A 129 16.85 -19.82 -19.96
C ALA A 129 15.76 -19.70 -18.87
N PHE A 130 15.28 -20.83 -18.32
CA PHE A 130 14.33 -20.83 -17.21
C PHE A 130 14.93 -20.24 -15.94
N ARG A 131 16.19 -20.55 -15.62
CA ARG A 131 16.91 -19.93 -14.50
C ARG A 131 16.88 -18.41 -14.61
N ASP A 132 17.30 -17.88 -15.76
CA ASP A 132 17.38 -16.43 -15.98
C ASP A 132 15.99 -15.78 -15.95
N TRP A 133 14.99 -16.43 -16.54
CA TRP A 133 13.61 -15.96 -16.50
C TRP A 133 13.08 -15.88 -15.06
N CYS A 134 13.27 -16.92 -14.23
CA CYS A 134 12.88 -16.90 -12.83
C CYS A 134 13.57 -15.78 -12.03
N VAL A 135 14.83 -15.47 -12.35
CA VAL A 135 15.55 -14.35 -11.73
C VAL A 135 14.98 -13.00 -12.17
N ALA A 136 14.63 -12.86 -13.44
CA ALA A 136 13.96 -11.66 -13.95
C ALA A 136 12.60 -11.45 -13.26
N GLU A 137 11.78 -12.50 -13.12
CA GLU A 137 10.52 -12.44 -12.37
C GLU A 137 10.75 -12.04 -10.91
N PHE A 138 11.74 -12.64 -10.24
CA PHE A 138 12.10 -12.26 -8.87
C PHE A 138 12.46 -10.78 -8.77
N VAL A 139 13.25 -10.25 -9.70
CA VAL A 139 13.66 -8.84 -9.71
C VAL A 139 12.46 -7.90 -9.85
N GLU A 140 11.53 -8.19 -10.76
CA GLU A 140 10.32 -7.39 -10.92
C GLU A 140 9.48 -7.41 -9.64
N ILE A 141 9.09 -8.61 -9.16
CA ILE A 141 8.26 -8.78 -7.96
C ILE A 141 8.91 -8.13 -6.74
N TYR A 142 10.22 -8.34 -6.54
CA TYR A 142 10.98 -7.72 -5.46
C TYR A 142 10.89 -6.19 -5.53
N SER A 143 11.11 -5.62 -6.72
CA SER A 143 11.08 -4.17 -6.91
C SER A 143 9.68 -3.59 -6.67
N ASP A 144 8.63 -4.29 -7.08
CA ASP A 144 7.24 -3.88 -6.89
C ASP A 144 6.81 -3.91 -5.43
N VAL A 145 7.09 -5.01 -4.73
CA VAL A 145 6.78 -5.12 -3.30
C VAL A 145 7.51 -4.03 -2.50
N LYS A 146 8.79 -3.81 -2.77
CA LYS A 146 9.58 -2.77 -2.09
C LYS A 146 9.10 -1.36 -2.43
N ALA A 147 8.75 -1.09 -3.69
CA ALA A 147 8.20 0.18 -4.12
C ALA A 147 6.84 0.46 -3.48
N GLY A 148 5.95 -0.53 -3.42
CA GLY A 148 4.65 -0.41 -2.78
C GLY A 148 4.76 -0.10 -1.29
N GLN A 149 5.64 -0.82 -0.58
CA GLN A 149 5.92 -0.53 0.84
C GLN A 149 6.46 0.88 1.06
N SER A 150 7.46 1.29 0.27
CA SER A 150 8.06 2.63 0.41
C SER A 150 7.07 3.74 0.04
N GLY A 151 6.25 3.54 -1.00
CA GLY A 151 5.17 4.46 -1.37
C GLY A 151 4.13 4.61 -0.27
N ALA A 152 3.70 3.51 0.34
CA ALA A 152 2.78 3.53 1.48
C ALA A 152 3.39 4.24 2.70
N ASN A 153 4.67 4.03 2.99
CA ASN A 153 5.35 4.75 4.09
C ASN A 153 5.45 6.26 3.83
N VAL A 154 5.65 6.69 2.57
CA VAL A 154 5.59 8.11 2.22
C VAL A 154 4.19 8.66 2.46
N TYR A 155 3.14 7.94 2.06
CA TYR A 155 1.76 8.33 2.35
C TYR A 155 1.53 8.50 3.86
N TYR A 156 1.87 7.49 4.67
CA TYR A 156 1.69 7.56 6.13
C TYR A 156 2.50 8.67 6.79
N ALA A 157 3.72 8.96 6.29
CA ALA A 157 4.54 10.04 6.81
C ALA A 157 3.93 11.43 6.51
N LEU A 158 3.42 11.63 5.29
CA LEU A 158 2.78 12.89 4.91
C LEU A 158 1.45 13.07 5.64
N ASP A 159 0.67 12.01 5.83
CA ASP A 159 -0.59 12.05 6.58
C ASP A 159 -0.37 12.29 8.08
N ALA A 160 0.65 11.69 8.68
CA ALA A 160 1.06 11.99 10.05
C ALA A 160 1.54 13.44 10.21
N THR A 161 2.21 13.99 9.19
CA THR A 161 2.64 15.40 9.15
C THR A 161 1.43 16.33 9.08
N ASN A 162 0.49 16.06 8.17
CA ASN A 162 -0.80 16.74 8.10
C ASN A 162 -1.49 16.74 9.48
N GLY A 163 -1.62 15.59 10.11
CA GLY A 163 -2.24 15.50 11.44
C GLY A 163 -1.55 16.28 12.54
N SER A 164 -0.23 16.32 12.52
CA SER A 164 0.55 17.08 13.51
C SER A 164 0.35 18.59 13.33
N LEU A 165 0.31 19.05 12.08
CA LEU A 165 0.01 20.45 11.74
C LEU A 165 -1.44 20.79 12.08
N GLY A 166 -2.40 19.94 11.69
CA GLY A 166 -3.81 20.11 12.05
C GLY A 166 -4.02 20.18 13.56
N LEU A 167 -3.38 19.30 14.35
CA LEU A 167 -3.46 19.33 15.81
C LEU A 167 -2.89 20.64 16.37
N THR A 168 -1.77 21.10 15.81
CA THR A 168 -1.15 22.37 16.20
C THR A 168 -2.09 23.54 15.90
N GLY A 169 -2.69 23.57 14.70
CA GLY A 169 -3.72 24.52 14.31
C GLY A 169 -4.88 24.52 15.31
N GLN A 170 -5.50 23.37 15.56
CA GLN A 170 -6.60 23.24 16.51
C GLN A 170 -6.25 23.67 17.94
N ILE A 171 -5.02 23.43 18.41
CA ILE A 171 -4.53 23.94 19.71
C ILE A 171 -4.41 25.46 19.69
N LEU A 172 -3.91 26.05 18.61
CA LEU A 172 -3.84 27.51 18.45
C LEU A 172 -5.23 28.13 18.39
N GLY A 173 -6.17 27.54 17.65
CA GLY A 173 -7.57 27.96 17.61
C GLY A 173 -8.28 27.81 18.94
N LEU A 174 -8.02 26.73 19.69
CA LEU A 174 -8.52 26.60 21.05
C LEU A 174 -7.94 27.69 21.96
N LYS A 175 -6.64 27.99 21.81
CA LYS A 175 -6.00 29.05 22.58
C LYS A 175 -6.55 30.43 22.25
N SER A 176 -6.90 30.69 20.98
CA SER A 176 -7.49 31.96 20.57
C SER A 176 -8.88 32.23 21.14
N THR A 177 -9.50 31.24 21.79
CA THR A 177 -10.77 31.46 22.53
C THR A 177 -10.57 32.00 23.95
N TYR A 178 -9.33 32.04 24.46
CA TYR A 178 -9.04 32.60 25.78
C TYR A 178 -8.75 34.11 25.69
N PRO A 179 -9.09 34.88 26.75
CA PRO A 179 -8.80 36.31 26.79
C PRO A 179 -7.32 36.61 26.52
N ASN A 180 -7.05 37.64 25.71
CA ASN A 180 -5.72 38.10 25.29
C ASN A 180 -4.99 37.21 24.26
N TYR A 181 -5.62 36.15 23.77
CA TYR A 181 -5.01 35.23 22.80
C TYR A 181 -5.65 35.26 21.41
N ASP A 182 -6.57 36.21 21.15
CA ASP A 182 -7.34 36.33 19.91
C ASP A 182 -6.44 36.42 18.65
N HIS A 183 -5.22 36.95 18.80
CA HIS A 183 -4.19 37.03 17.76
C HIS A 183 -3.73 35.66 17.22
N LEU A 184 -4.07 34.55 17.88
CA LEU A 184 -3.72 33.19 17.46
C LEU A 184 -4.71 32.57 16.46
N ALA A 185 -5.87 33.20 16.20
CA ALA A 185 -6.87 32.64 15.29
C ALA A 185 -6.39 32.62 13.82
N GLY A 186 -5.70 33.68 13.35
CA GLY A 186 -5.05 33.69 12.03
C GLY A 186 -3.97 32.61 11.90
N PRO A 187 -2.96 32.55 12.79
CA PRO A 187 -1.95 31.49 12.79
C PRO A 187 -2.54 30.07 12.83
N SER A 188 -3.65 29.87 13.55
CA SER A 188 -4.38 28.59 13.55
C SER A 188 -4.83 28.19 12.14
N ALA A 189 -5.45 29.11 11.40
CA ALA A 189 -5.89 28.88 10.02
C ALA A 189 -4.70 28.65 9.10
N THR A 190 -3.66 29.49 9.17
CA THR A 190 -2.46 29.36 8.32
C THR A 190 -1.77 28.00 8.48
N VAL A 191 -1.57 27.53 9.73
CA VAL A 191 -0.93 26.22 9.98
C VAL A 191 -1.80 25.08 9.45
N SER A 192 -3.13 25.21 9.55
CA SER A 192 -4.08 24.18 9.09
C SER A 192 -4.12 24.12 7.55
N VAL A 193 -4.08 25.26 6.84
CA VAL A 193 -3.89 25.31 5.37
C VAL A 193 -2.63 24.55 4.93
N VAL A 194 -1.51 24.72 5.65
CA VAL A 194 -0.27 23.99 5.35
C VAL A 194 -0.46 22.49 5.59
N GLY A 195 -1.13 22.09 6.68
CA GLY A 195 -1.49 20.70 6.95
C GLY A 195 -2.31 20.07 5.82
N ASP A 196 -3.37 20.75 5.39
CA ASP A 196 -4.23 20.27 4.31
C ASP A 196 -3.49 20.19 2.98
N ALA A 197 -2.54 21.08 2.72
CA ALA A 197 -1.68 20.97 1.54
C ALA A 197 -0.88 19.65 1.55
N PHE A 198 -0.36 19.22 2.71
CA PHE A 198 0.28 17.90 2.84
C PHE A 198 -0.69 16.76 2.52
N SER A 199 -1.91 16.81 3.02
CA SER A 199 -2.95 15.82 2.74
C SER A 199 -3.29 15.74 1.25
N LEU A 200 -3.46 16.91 0.61
CA LEU A 200 -3.78 17.03 -0.82
C LEU A 200 -2.69 16.41 -1.70
N ILE A 201 -1.41 16.65 -1.38
CA ILE A 201 -0.28 16.11 -2.15
C ILE A 201 0.11 14.68 -1.75
N SER A 202 -0.38 14.17 -0.61
CA SER A 202 0.03 12.85 -0.08
C SER A 202 -0.19 11.74 -1.11
N ALA A 203 -1.32 11.79 -1.82
CA ALA A 203 -1.66 10.81 -2.83
C ALA A 203 -0.74 10.84 -4.06
N PRO A 204 -0.61 11.97 -4.79
CA PRO A 204 0.30 12.04 -5.94
C PRO A 204 1.77 11.88 -5.54
N ALA A 205 2.19 12.41 -4.37
CA ALA A 205 3.56 12.29 -3.89
C ALA A 205 3.94 10.83 -3.59
N SER A 206 3.07 10.08 -2.90
CA SER A 206 3.30 8.66 -2.61
C SER A 206 3.33 7.80 -3.89
N ALA A 207 2.44 8.08 -4.86
CA ALA A 207 2.46 7.39 -6.15
C ALA A 207 3.73 7.68 -6.95
N TYR A 208 4.16 8.95 -6.99
CA TYR A 208 5.42 9.35 -7.63
C TYR A 208 6.64 8.72 -6.95
N ALA A 209 6.68 8.75 -5.61
CA ALA A 209 7.72 8.10 -4.81
C ALA A 209 7.78 6.60 -5.10
N GLY A 210 6.63 5.91 -5.17
CA GLY A 210 6.53 4.50 -5.54
C GLY A 210 7.21 4.21 -6.89
N LYS A 211 6.94 5.00 -7.93
CA LYS A 211 7.60 4.84 -9.24
C LYS A 211 9.12 5.00 -9.15
N LYS A 212 9.60 6.00 -8.39
CA LYS A 212 11.04 6.23 -8.18
C LYS A 212 11.69 5.11 -7.38
N PHE A 213 11.01 4.61 -6.35
CA PHE A 213 11.47 3.46 -5.58
C PHE A 213 11.50 2.18 -6.41
N LYS A 214 10.51 1.94 -7.29
CA LYS A 214 10.54 0.80 -8.23
C LYS A 214 11.78 0.85 -9.09
N ALA A 215 12.04 1.98 -9.76
CA ALA A 215 13.23 2.15 -10.57
C ALA A 215 14.54 1.96 -9.77
N HIS A 216 14.59 2.49 -8.55
CA HIS A 216 15.74 2.35 -7.66
C HIS A 216 16.00 0.90 -7.23
N TYR A 217 14.98 0.21 -6.71
CA TYR A 217 15.12 -1.18 -6.25
C TYR A 217 15.34 -2.15 -7.40
N LYS A 218 14.71 -1.90 -8.56
CA LYS A 218 14.97 -2.64 -9.80
C LYS A 218 16.43 -2.50 -10.22
N LYS A 219 16.98 -1.29 -10.26
CA LYS A 219 18.40 -1.05 -10.58
C LYS A 219 19.34 -1.80 -9.63
N ILE A 220 19.07 -1.76 -8.33
CA ILE A 220 19.88 -2.49 -7.32
C ILE A 220 19.81 -4.00 -7.57
N ALA A 221 18.61 -4.56 -7.72
CA ALA A 221 18.43 -5.98 -7.94
C ALA A 221 19.05 -6.43 -9.27
N GLN A 222 18.86 -5.67 -10.35
CA GLN A 222 19.49 -5.93 -11.65
C GLN A 222 21.02 -5.90 -11.57
N SER A 223 21.60 -4.97 -10.82
CA SER A 223 23.06 -4.94 -10.61
C SER A 223 23.56 -6.16 -9.84
N THR A 224 22.74 -6.72 -8.96
CA THR A 224 23.06 -7.89 -8.14
C THR A 224 23.01 -9.20 -8.94
N PHE A 225 22.12 -9.27 -9.93
CA PHE A 225 21.86 -10.47 -10.74
C PHE A 225 22.25 -10.28 -12.21
N LYS A 226 23.18 -9.36 -12.52
CA LYS A 226 23.50 -8.95 -13.90
C LYS A 226 23.82 -10.12 -14.82
N ASP A 227 24.47 -11.16 -14.31
CA ASP A 227 24.88 -12.32 -15.10
C ASP A 227 23.75 -13.31 -15.38
N HIS A 228 22.64 -13.22 -14.64
CA HIS A 228 21.48 -14.11 -14.67
C HIS A 228 20.22 -13.44 -15.24
N LEU A 229 20.38 -12.32 -15.95
CA LEU A 229 19.29 -11.56 -16.56
C LEU A 229 19.44 -11.46 -18.09
N LYS A 230 20.17 -12.39 -18.69
CA LYS A 230 20.52 -12.35 -20.12
C LYS A 230 19.42 -12.93 -21.00
N LEU A 231 18.69 -13.92 -20.49
CA LEU A 231 17.62 -14.61 -21.20
C LEU A 231 16.29 -14.36 -20.49
N GLY A 232 15.29 -13.89 -21.23
CA GLY A 232 13.95 -13.66 -20.73
C GLY A 232 12.99 -14.79 -21.11
N GLU A 233 11.70 -14.51 -20.91
CA GLU A 233 10.60 -15.43 -21.25
C GLU A 233 10.61 -15.83 -22.74
N VAL A 234 10.95 -14.90 -23.63
CA VAL A 234 10.99 -15.12 -25.08
C VAL A 234 12.04 -16.16 -25.43
N GLU A 235 13.24 -16.03 -24.87
CA GLU A 235 14.34 -16.97 -25.07
C GLU A 235 14.01 -18.33 -24.46
N ALA A 236 13.40 -18.38 -23.27
CA ALA A 236 12.96 -19.64 -22.66
C ALA A 236 11.93 -20.38 -23.54
N LYS A 237 10.95 -19.65 -24.10
CA LYS A 237 9.97 -20.20 -25.05
C LYS A 237 10.61 -20.68 -26.34
N ALA A 238 11.58 -19.93 -26.88
CA ALA A 238 12.33 -20.33 -28.06
C ALA A 238 13.14 -21.62 -27.81
N SER A 239 13.83 -21.72 -26.67
CA SER A 239 14.55 -22.93 -26.27
C SER A 239 13.62 -24.13 -26.10
N MET A 240 12.43 -23.95 -25.51
CA MET A 240 11.43 -25.02 -25.41
C MET A 240 10.94 -25.50 -26.77
N ALA A 241 10.66 -24.57 -27.69
CA ALA A 241 10.26 -24.91 -29.05
C ALA A 241 11.37 -25.68 -29.80
N GLN A 242 12.63 -25.30 -29.58
CA GLN A 242 13.78 -25.99 -30.15
C GLN A 242 13.96 -27.40 -29.55
N LEU A 243 13.83 -27.55 -28.24
CA LEU A 243 13.87 -28.86 -27.58
C LEU A 243 12.80 -29.79 -28.16
N ARG A 244 11.55 -29.29 -28.26
CA ARG A 244 10.44 -30.07 -28.82
C ARG A 244 10.74 -30.53 -30.25
N LYS A 245 11.23 -29.62 -31.09
CA LYS A 245 11.66 -29.96 -32.44
C LYS A 245 12.71 -31.07 -32.44
N ILE A 246 13.72 -31.00 -31.57
CA ILE A 246 14.78 -32.01 -31.50
C ILE A 246 14.23 -33.36 -31.04
N VAL A 247 13.28 -33.39 -30.10
CA VAL A 247 12.62 -34.63 -29.65
C VAL A 247 11.74 -35.23 -30.76
N ASP A 248 10.95 -34.41 -31.46
CA ASP A 248 10.06 -34.85 -32.54
C ASP A 248 10.83 -35.49 -33.72
N PHE A 249 12.08 -35.06 -33.96
CA PHE A 249 12.95 -35.57 -35.03
C PHE A 249 14.00 -36.59 -34.54
N ALA A 250 14.03 -36.93 -33.25
CA ALA A 250 14.98 -37.88 -32.70
C ALA A 250 14.61 -39.33 -33.04
N ASP A 251 15.63 -40.19 -33.21
CA ASP A 251 15.45 -41.64 -33.23
C ASP A 251 14.68 -42.09 -31.97
N PRO A 252 13.63 -42.93 -32.06
CA PRO A 252 12.90 -43.46 -30.92
C PRO A 252 13.79 -44.02 -29.80
N LEU A 253 14.94 -44.62 -30.16
CA LEU A 253 15.91 -45.11 -29.19
C LEU A 253 16.61 -43.97 -28.44
N ALA A 254 16.91 -42.85 -29.10
CA ALA A 254 17.45 -41.65 -28.46
C ALA A 254 16.43 -40.97 -27.55
N ALA A 255 15.16 -40.91 -27.96
CA ALA A 255 14.06 -40.37 -27.14
C ALA A 255 13.84 -41.21 -25.87
N SER A 256 13.86 -42.54 -25.98
CA SER A 256 13.76 -43.44 -24.81
C SER A 256 14.98 -43.32 -23.87
N ALA A 257 16.16 -43.03 -24.41
CA ALA A 257 17.41 -42.92 -23.65
C ALA A 257 17.54 -41.61 -22.88
N SER A 258 16.81 -40.55 -23.25
CA SER A 258 16.93 -39.25 -22.58
C SER A 258 16.17 -39.17 -21.25
N THR A 259 15.58 -40.29 -20.78
CA THR A 259 14.65 -40.41 -19.64
C THR A 259 13.50 -39.40 -19.71
N ASP A 260 12.25 -39.84 -19.82
CA ASP A 260 11.01 -39.06 -19.70
C ASP A 260 11.08 -37.53 -19.96
N VAL A 261 11.66 -37.13 -21.11
CA VAL A 261 11.85 -35.71 -21.47
C VAL A 261 10.52 -35.03 -21.77
N GLU A 262 9.53 -35.80 -22.23
CA GLU A 262 8.16 -35.36 -22.45
C GLU A 262 7.51 -34.89 -21.14
N SER A 263 7.62 -35.65 -20.05
CA SER A 263 7.09 -35.22 -18.74
C SER A 263 7.78 -33.97 -18.22
N ARG A 264 9.10 -33.84 -18.39
CA ARG A 264 9.82 -32.62 -17.97
C ARG A 264 9.41 -31.41 -18.82
N MET A 265 9.27 -31.59 -20.12
CA MET A 265 8.80 -30.55 -21.04
C MET A 265 7.36 -30.12 -20.72
N ALA A 266 6.48 -31.06 -20.36
CA ALA A 266 5.14 -30.76 -19.86
C ALA A 266 5.19 -29.90 -18.58
N GLY A 267 6.12 -30.20 -17.66
CA GLY A 267 6.39 -29.37 -16.48
C GLY A 267 6.80 -27.94 -16.82
N TYR A 268 7.75 -27.75 -17.75
CA TYR A 268 8.20 -26.43 -18.20
C TYR A 268 7.07 -25.63 -18.86
N LEU A 269 6.26 -26.27 -19.71
CA LEU A 269 5.10 -25.65 -20.35
C LEU A 269 4.02 -25.26 -19.34
N MET A 270 3.77 -26.12 -18.35
CA MET A 270 2.82 -25.83 -17.28
C MET A 270 3.26 -24.62 -16.45
N TRP A 271 4.55 -24.52 -16.11
CA TRP A 271 5.11 -23.34 -15.45
C TRP A 271 4.92 -22.08 -16.33
N SER A 272 5.31 -22.17 -17.60
CA SER A 272 5.26 -21.04 -18.52
C SER A 272 3.83 -20.51 -18.78
N ALA A 273 2.85 -21.41 -18.87
CA ALA A 273 1.47 -21.04 -19.12
C ALA A 273 0.77 -20.41 -17.91
N ARG A 274 1.21 -20.71 -16.68
CA ARG A 274 0.52 -20.31 -15.45
C ARG A 274 1.24 -19.24 -14.63
N SER A 275 2.54 -19.02 -14.84
CA SER A 275 3.29 -18.01 -14.08
C SER A 275 2.74 -16.60 -14.33
N HIS A 276 2.49 -16.23 -15.58
CA HIS A 276 2.04 -14.89 -15.97
C HIS A 276 0.67 -14.52 -15.38
N ASP A 277 -0.30 -15.43 -15.49
CA ASP A 277 -1.66 -15.23 -14.98
C ASP A 277 -1.71 -15.12 -13.45
N ILE A 278 -0.90 -15.92 -12.76
CA ILE A 278 -0.87 -15.93 -11.29
C ILE A 278 -0.16 -14.66 -10.78
N ILE A 279 0.98 -14.29 -11.37
CA ILE A 279 1.75 -13.10 -10.97
C ILE A 279 0.93 -11.82 -11.19
N ALA A 280 0.30 -11.67 -12.35
CA ALA A 280 -0.53 -10.49 -12.63
C ALA A 280 -1.70 -10.37 -11.63
N ARG A 281 -2.30 -11.49 -11.22
CA ARG A 281 -3.38 -11.51 -10.23
C ARG A 281 -2.86 -11.24 -8.80
N GLU A 282 -1.70 -11.77 -8.43
CA GLU A 282 -1.07 -11.52 -7.14
C GLU A 282 -0.63 -10.05 -6.98
N GLU A 283 -0.15 -9.42 -8.06
CA GLU A 283 0.27 -8.01 -8.06
C GLU A 283 -0.93 -7.07 -7.84
N VAL A 284 -2.04 -7.30 -8.57
CA VAL A 284 -3.30 -6.57 -8.37
C VAL A 284 -3.81 -6.72 -6.94
N GLU A 285 -3.72 -7.93 -6.37
CA GLU A 285 -4.14 -8.19 -4.98
C GLU A 285 -3.19 -7.61 -3.93
N LEU A 286 -1.88 -7.61 -4.16
CA LEU A 286 -0.89 -6.94 -3.30
C LEU A 286 -1.13 -5.44 -3.26
N SER A 287 -1.43 -4.82 -4.41
CA SER A 287 -1.91 -3.45 -4.48
C SER A 287 -3.20 -3.30 -3.67
N HIS A 288 -4.19 -4.18 -3.87
CA HIS A 288 -5.43 -4.18 -3.08
C HIS A 288 -5.26 -4.41 -1.58
N ARG A 289 -4.16 -4.99 -1.09
CA ARG A 289 -3.87 -5.12 0.35
C ARG A 289 -3.31 -3.83 0.97
N SER A 290 -2.77 -2.92 0.16
CA SER A 290 -2.34 -1.57 0.58
C SER A 290 -3.53 -0.61 0.75
N LYS A 291 -4.64 -1.10 1.33
CA LYS A 291 -5.98 -0.49 1.27
C LYS A 291 -6.07 0.90 1.86
N VAL A 292 -5.49 1.10 3.03
CA VAL A 292 -5.61 2.37 3.76
C VAL A 292 -4.91 3.46 2.95
N ALA A 293 -3.71 3.18 2.45
CA ALA A 293 -2.99 4.08 1.54
C ALA A 293 -3.74 4.29 0.21
N HIS A 294 -4.34 3.25 -0.40
CA HIS A 294 -5.08 3.42 -1.66
C HIS A 294 -6.44 4.12 -1.52
N GLN A 295 -7.20 3.86 -0.46
CA GLN A 295 -8.44 4.58 -0.17
C GLN A 295 -8.14 6.03 0.18
N GLY A 296 -7.13 6.24 1.03
CA GLY A 296 -6.57 7.55 1.33
C GLY A 296 -6.06 8.28 0.08
N GLN A 297 -5.48 7.58 -0.89
CA GLN A 297 -5.06 8.17 -2.16
C GLN A 297 -6.21 8.67 -3.04
N ARG A 298 -7.38 8.01 -2.98
CA ARG A 298 -8.53 8.36 -3.85
C ARG A 298 -9.41 9.45 -3.26
N ILE A 299 -9.66 9.41 -1.96
CA ILE A 299 -10.58 10.32 -1.28
C ILE A 299 -9.83 11.42 -0.52
N GLY A 300 -8.59 11.15 -0.10
CA GLY A 300 -7.77 12.11 0.66
C GLY A 300 -7.72 13.48 0.01
N PRO A 301 -7.50 13.61 -1.32
CA PRO A 301 -7.53 14.91 -1.98
C PRO A 301 -8.87 15.65 -1.88
N LEU A 302 -9.99 14.93 -1.88
CA LEU A 302 -11.33 15.52 -1.73
C LEU A 302 -11.54 16.05 -0.31
N ILE A 303 -11.18 15.26 0.71
CA ILE A 303 -11.25 15.66 2.13
C ILE A 303 -10.33 16.86 2.36
N ALA A 304 -9.07 16.73 1.95
CA ALA A 304 -8.06 17.76 2.07
C ALA A 304 -8.48 19.06 1.36
N GLY A 305 -9.00 18.97 0.14
CA GLY A 305 -9.49 20.14 -0.59
C GLY A 305 -10.65 20.83 0.13
N SER A 306 -11.56 20.05 0.73
CA SER A 306 -12.69 20.60 1.49
C SER A 306 -12.28 21.26 2.81
N GLY A 307 -11.29 20.69 3.51
CA GLY A 307 -10.66 21.27 4.70
C GLY A 307 -9.87 22.53 4.34
N MET A 308 -9.08 22.46 3.27
CA MET A 308 -8.27 23.59 2.81
C MET A 308 -9.16 24.79 2.47
N ALA A 309 -10.32 24.55 1.85
CA ALA A 309 -11.31 25.59 1.59
C ALA A 309 -11.89 26.17 2.89
N GLN A 310 -12.13 25.36 3.91
CA GLN A 310 -12.52 25.85 5.24
C GLN A 310 -11.45 26.78 5.81
N ASP A 311 -10.19 26.33 5.80
CA ASP A 311 -9.10 27.05 6.44
C ASP A 311 -8.71 28.32 5.68
N ILE A 312 -8.76 28.32 4.34
CA ILE A 312 -8.61 29.54 3.52
C ILE A 312 -9.73 30.54 3.85
N LEU A 313 -10.98 30.09 3.95
CA LEU A 313 -12.09 31.00 4.27
C LEU A 313 -12.00 31.53 5.70
N ALA A 314 -11.49 30.73 6.64
CA ALA A 314 -11.19 31.17 8.00
C ALA A 314 -10.05 32.20 8.04
N ASP A 315 -8.99 31.99 7.24
CA ASP A 315 -7.85 32.92 7.12
C ASP A 315 -8.30 34.26 6.51
N ILE A 316 -9.10 34.22 5.43
CA ILE A 316 -9.70 35.42 4.83
C ILE A 316 -10.66 36.11 5.79
N ALA A 317 -11.47 35.35 6.55
CA ALA A 317 -12.36 35.91 7.56
C ALA A 317 -11.58 36.70 8.60
N PHE A 318 -10.45 36.17 9.07
CA PHE A 318 -9.62 36.78 10.11
C PHE A 318 -8.81 37.98 9.59
N TYR A 319 -8.04 37.82 8.50
CA TYR A 319 -7.14 38.86 8.00
C TYR A 319 -7.82 39.86 7.05
N GLY A 320 -8.79 39.40 6.26
CA GLY A 320 -9.46 40.23 5.25
C GLY A 320 -10.63 41.05 5.80
N TYR A 321 -11.23 40.62 6.92
CA TYR A 321 -12.42 41.26 7.50
C TYR A 321 -12.34 41.49 9.02
N PRO A 322 -11.23 42.03 9.57
CA PRO A 322 -11.04 42.15 11.01
C PRO A 322 -12.10 43.02 11.70
N ASN A 323 -12.66 44.01 11.00
CA ASN A 323 -13.67 44.95 11.51
C ASN A 323 -15.09 44.65 11.01
N ASN A 324 -15.30 43.52 10.31
CA ASN A 324 -16.60 43.17 9.74
C ASN A 324 -17.01 41.75 10.16
N GLU A 325 -17.45 41.65 11.42
CA GLU A 325 -17.83 40.40 12.08
C GLU A 325 -18.85 39.59 11.27
N ARG A 326 -19.87 40.25 10.69
CA ARG A 326 -20.90 39.57 9.90
C ARG A 326 -20.32 38.89 8.65
N ARG A 327 -19.40 39.56 7.96
CA ARG A 327 -18.75 39.00 6.77
C ARG A 327 -17.75 37.91 7.14
N GLY A 328 -16.98 38.10 8.22
CA GLY A 328 -16.09 37.07 8.77
C GLY A 328 -16.84 35.79 9.17
N ALA A 329 -17.94 35.93 9.92
CA ALA A 329 -18.78 34.81 10.33
C ALA A 329 -19.40 34.08 9.13
N SER A 330 -19.87 34.82 8.11
CA SER A 330 -20.42 34.21 6.89
C SER A 330 -19.38 33.37 6.14
N LEU A 331 -18.12 33.82 6.08
CA LEU A 331 -17.03 33.08 5.43
C LEU A 331 -16.65 31.84 6.24
N ALA A 332 -16.51 31.96 7.56
CA ALA A 332 -16.24 30.83 8.43
C ALA A 332 -17.35 29.75 8.34
N TYR A 333 -18.62 30.18 8.29
CA TYR A 333 -19.76 29.27 8.11
C TYR A 333 -19.74 28.57 6.74
N ALA A 334 -19.47 29.31 5.66
CA ALA A 334 -19.31 28.73 4.33
C ALA A 334 -18.17 27.70 4.28
N GLY A 335 -17.05 28.00 4.97
CA GLY A 335 -15.94 27.07 5.16
C GLY A 335 -16.37 25.78 5.87
N GLY A 336 -17.11 25.91 6.97
CA GLY A 336 -17.64 24.76 7.71
C GLY A 336 -18.56 23.87 6.86
N ILE A 337 -19.40 24.45 5.99
CA ILE A 337 -20.23 23.69 5.04
C ILE A 337 -19.36 22.90 4.06
N SER A 338 -18.30 23.52 3.53
CA SER A 338 -17.36 22.86 2.61
C SER A 338 -16.75 21.62 3.25
N ALA A 339 -16.12 21.75 4.41
CA ALA A 339 -15.50 20.62 5.11
C ALA A 339 -16.51 19.56 5.53
N THR A 340 -17.71 19.94 5.99
CA THR A 340 -18.77 19.00 6.33
C THR A 340 -19.19 18.18 5.11
N SER A 341 -19.34 18.83 3.96
CA SER A 341 -19.71 18.18 2.70
C SER A 341 -18.63 17.22 2.22
N GLY A 342 -17.35 17.60 2.31
CA GLY A 342 -16.23 16.73 1.96
C GLY A 342 -16.12 15.52 2.88
N ASN A 343 -16.26 15.71 4.19
CA ASN A 343 -16.29 14.61 5.17
C ASN A 343 -17.48 13.67 4.95
N ALA A 344 -18.67 14.20 4.65
CA ALA A 344 -19.86 13.40 4.35
C ALA A 344 -19.67 12.56 3.07
N ALA A 345 -19.13 13.17 2.01
CA ALA A 345 -18.81 12.47 0.77
C ALA A 345 -17.76 11.37 0.99
N ALA A 346 -16.74 11.65 1.80
CA ALA A 346 -15.72 10.68 2.16
C ALA A 346 -16.28 9.49 2.95
N LEU A 347 -17.16 9.75 3.91
CA LEU A 347 -17.84 8.70 4.66
C LEU A 347 -18.71 7.83 3.75
N ALA A 348 -19.49 8.45 2.87
CA ALA A 348 -20.32 7.73 1.89
C ALA A 348 -19.48 6.85 0.97
N TYR A 349 -18.37 7.37 0.45
CA TYR A 349 -17.47 6.62 -0.42
C TYR A 349 -16.74 5.49 0.33
N THR A 350 -16.34 5.73 1.58
CA THR A 350 -15.73 4.69 2.43
C THR A 350 -16.70 3.51 2.63
N ASN A 351 -17.96 3.80 2.94
CA ASN A 351 -19.00 2.78 3.07
C ASN A 351 -19.26 2.05 1.74
N TYR A 352 -19.34 2.79 0.63
CA TYR A 352 -19.48 2.18 -0.70
C TYR A 352 -18.32 1.24 -1.03
N ASN A 353 -17.08 1.64 -0.75
CA ASN A 353 -15.90 0.80 -0.96
C ASN A 353 -15.89 -0.44 -0.07
N PHE A 354 -16.31 -0.32 1.18
CA PHE A 354 -16.42 -1.46 2.09
C PHE A 354 -17.40 -2.50 1.53
N VAL A 355 -18.58 -2.07 1.09
CA VAL A 355 -19.61 -2.95 0.52
C VAL A 355 -19.14 -3.57 -0.79
N SER A 356 -18.63 -2.77 -1.72
CA SER A 356 -18.15 -3.26 -3.02
C SER A 356 -16.99 -4.24 -2.85
N GLU A 357 -16.08 -4.00 -1.91
CA GLU A 357 -15.02 -4.95 -1.59
C GLU A 357 -15.56 -6.25 -0.98
N TYR A 358 -16.50 -6.17 -0.03
CA TYR A 358 -17.11 -7.35 0.56
C TYR A 358 -17.73 -8.25 -0.53
N LEU A 359 -18.46 -7.65 -1.47
CA LEU A 359 -19.03 -8.35 -2.62
C LEU A 359 -17.95 -8.92 -3.54
N TYR A 360 -16.89 -8.17 -3.83
CA TYR A 360 -15.78 -8.61 -4.65
C TYR A 360 -15.05 -9.81 -4.02
N ARG A 361 -14.72 -9.75 -2.73
CA ARG A 361 -14.10 -10.87 -2.00
C ARG A 361 -15.00 -12.09 -1.96
N ARG A 362 -16.30 -11.90 -1.80
CA ARG A 362 -17.28 -13.01 -1.86
C ARG A 362 -17.26 -13.67 -3.24
N LYS A 363 -17.19 -12.88 -4.32
CA LYS A 363 -17.04 -13.38 -5.70
C LYS A 363 -15.72 -14.12 -5.87
N LEU A 364 -14.58 -13.54 -5.48
CA LEU A 364 -13.28 -14.21 -5.56
C LEU A 364 -13.24 -15.53 -4.78
N ARG A 365 -13.80 -15.55 -3.57
CA ARG A 365 -13.93 -16.77 -2.77
C ARG A 365 -14.72 -17.86 -3.50
N SER A 366 -15.83 -17.48 -4.14
CA SER A 366 -16.64 -18.43 -4.93
C SER A 366 -15.89 -18.97 -6.15
N GLN A 367 -15.01 -18.17 -6.73
CA GLN A 367 -14.20 -18.52 -7.90
C GLN A 367 -12.87 -19.21 -7.54
N ARG A 368 -12.58 -19.42 -6.24
CA ARG A 368 -11.29 -19.90 -5.72
C ARG A 368 -10.09 -19.02 -6.09
N LEU A 369 -10.32 -17.74 -6.27
CA LEU A 369 -9.31 -16.76 -6.67
C LEU A 369 -8.83 -15.91 -5.49
N LEU A 370 -9.03 -16.34 -4.24
CA LEU A 370 -8.44 -15.63 -3.10
C LEU A 370 -6.92 -15.78 -3.12
N PRO A 371 -6.14 -14.80 -2.63
CA PRO A 371 -4.68 -14.87 -2.68
C PRO A 371 -4.09 -16.09 -1.97
N GLN A 372 -4.67 -16.50 -0.84
CA GLN A 372 -4.25 -17.73 -0.16
C GLN A 372 -4.52 -18.95 -1.05
N GLN A 373 -5.65 -18.96 -1.77
CA GLN A 373 -6.01 -20.06 -2.67
C GLN A 373 -5.11 -20.07 -3.92
N LEU A 374 -4.73 -18.90 -4.45
CA LEU A 374 -3.78 -18.77 -5.55
C LEU A 374 -2.37 -19.21 -5.13
N LEU A 375 -1.92 -18.81 -3.94
CA LEU A 375 -0.63 -19.26 -3.39
C LEU A 375 -0.65 -20.77 -3.12
N ASP A 376 -1.72 -21.29 -2.52
CA ASP A 376 -1.91 -22.72 -2.30
C ASP A 376 -1.93 -23.47 -3.64
N GLU A 377 -2.56 -22.91 -4.68
CA GLU A 377 -2.55 -23.48 -6.03
C GLU A 377 -1.14 -23.44 -6.63
N ARG A 378 -0.37 -22.37 -6.42
CA ARG A 378 1.02 -22.27 -6.88
C ARG A 378 1.93 -23.27 -6.17
N LEU A 379 1.78 -23.43 -4.86
CA LEU A 379 2.52 -24.43 -4.08
C LEU A 379 2.13 -25.84 -4.54
N ARG A 380 0.84 -26.12 -4.76
CA ARG A 380 0.41 -27.39 -5.34
C ARG A 380 0.93 -27.60 -6.75
N LEU A 381 1.03 -26.56 -7.56
CA LEU A 381 1.60 -26.64 -8.90
C LEU A 381 3.09 -26.97 -8.83
N LEU A 382 3.83 -26.37 -7.90
CA LEU A 382 5.21 -26.73 -7.61
C LEU A 382 5.32 -28.20 -7.19
N ASP A 383 4.44 -28.67 -6.30
CA ASP A 383 4.38 -30.08 -5.91
C ASP A 383 4.06 -30.99 -7.11
N GLN A 384 3.17 -30.56 -8.02
CA GLN A 384 2.85 -31.30 -9.24
C GLN A 384 4.02 -31.35 -10.22
N VAL A 385 4.74 -30.24 -10.41
CA VAL A 385 5.97 -30.22 -11.21
C VAL A 385 6.99 -31.17 -10.58
N ASP A 386 7.18 -31.13 -9.26
CA ASP A 386 8.12 -32.01 -8.55
C ASP A 386 7.74 -33.50 -8.69
N LEU A 387 6.45 -33.83 -8.73
CA LEU A 387 5.97 -35.19 -9.02
C LEU A 387 6.18 -35.62 -10.48
N MET A 388 6.20 -34.68 -11.43
CA MET A 388 6.48 -34.95 -12.85
C MET A 388 7.98 -35.09 -13.14
N LEU A 389 8.84 -34.62 -12.23
CA LEU A 389 10.28 -34.79 -12.34
C LEU A 389 10.67 -36.17 -11.79
N PRO A 390 11.40 -37.00 -12.56
CA PRO A 390 11.85 -38.30 -12.07
C PRO A 390 12.76 -38.10 -10.84
N LYS A 391 12.39 -38.71 -9.71
CA LYS A 391 13.22 -38.72 -8.50
C LYS A 391 14.43 -39.60 -8.77
N GLY A 392 15.63 -39.01 -8.78
CA GLY A 392 16.88 -39.75 -8.90
C GLY A 392 16.91 -40.86 -7.85
N LYS A 393 17.14 -42.10 -8.30
CA LYS A 393 17.46 -43.23 -7.43
C LYS A 393 18.94 -43.24 -7.11
#